data_AF-A0A1Q3WRD8-F1
#
_entry.id   AF-A0A1Q3WRD8-F1
#
_cell.length_a   1.000
_cell.length_b   1.000
_cell.length_c   1.000
_cell.angle_alpha   90.00
_cell.angle_beta   90.00
_cell.angle_gamma   90.00
#
_symmetry.space_group_name_H-M   'P 1'
#
loop_
_entity.id
_entity.type
_entity.pdbx_description
1 polymer ?
#
loop_
_entity_poly.entity_id
_entity_poly.type
_entity_poly.pdbx_seq_one_letter_code
_entity_poly.pdbx_strand_id
1 'polypeptide(L)'
;MNTPYISKVQIKNYRNFLDVNINLSHKQVIVGENNCGKTNFLRALQLILDSSFSDQDRYLQLSDFHDSLVDPMKNGQEIEISIEVQGYERHTQLLAKFRDAVVNDYPPTLRITYKYYPLKDANDQIITYEYKIYLGSNEQNIFTSSHRNLLNLKVIKALRDVEREMKSLRRSPMYQLVQQFDLNDDELQEIADELKDASNAIMDLDEIIEIKGLIQGKFKTLSGNQVDCDIELSTFDIEPAGYTYNPQFDGF
;
A
#
# COMPACT_ATOMS: atom_id res chain seq x y z
N MET A 1 -20.25 -0.36 8.83
CA MET A 1 -19.60 -0.28 7.51
C MET A 1 -18.71 -1.51 7.37
N ASN A 2 -19.07 -2.51 6.57
CA ASN A 2 -18.23 -3.69 6.33
C ASN A 2 -17.47 -3.46 5.03
N THR A 3 -16.23 -2.96 5.13
CA THR A 3 -15.31 -2.88 3.99
C THR A 3 -14.47 -4.16 3.91
N PRO A 4 -14.02 -4.57 2.72
CA PRO A 4 -13.12 -5.70 2.59
C PRO A 4 -11.86 -5.51 3.43
N TYR A 5 -11.43 -6.56 4.14
CA TYR A 5 -10.20 -6.54 4.92
C TYR A 5 -9.50 -7.89 4.87
N ILE A 6 -8.18 -7.86 5.06
CA ILE A 6 -7.38 -9.08 5.19
C ILE A 6 -7.66 -9.65 6.59
N SER A 7 -8.29 -10.81 6.64
CA SER A 7 -8.66 -11.54 7.86
C SER A 7 -7.58 -12.49 8.34
N LYS A 8 -6.74 -12.99 7.42
CA LYS A 8 -5.68 -13.93 7.75
C LYS A 8 -4.53 -13.85 6.77
N VAL A 9 -3.32 -14.09 7.26
CA VAL A 9 -2.10 -14.17 6.47
C VAL A 9 -1.30 -15.38 6.91
N GLN A 10 -0.92 -16.22 5.95
CA GLN A 10 -0.03 -17.35 6.15
C GLN A 10 1.20 -17.20 5.26
N ILE A 11 2.39 -17.36 5.82
CA ILE A 11 3.67 -17.23 5.10
C ILE A 11 4.54 -18.43 5.48
N LYS A 12 5.09 -19.11 4.48
CA LYS A 12 6.01 -20.24 4.62
C LYS A 12 7.28 -20.02 3.84
N ASN A 13 8.41 -20.41 4.42
CA ASN A 13 9.75 -20.42 3.83
C ASN A 13 10.23 -19.06 3.28
N TYR A 14 9.67 -17.94 3.72
CA TYR A 14 9.97 -16.60 3.20
C TYR A 14 10.77 -15.76 4.20
N ARG A 15 12.03 -15.45 3.87
CA ARG A 15 12.92 -14.55 4.62
C ARG A 15 12.94 -14.86 6.12
N ASN A 16 12.32 -14.04 6.97
CA ASN A 16 12.30 -14.27 8.42
C ASN A 16 11.28 -15.34 8.86
N PHE A 17 10.41 -15.81 7.98
CA PHE A 17 9.26 -16.64 8.32
C PHE A 17 9.42 -18.06 7.75
N LEU A 18 9.70 -19.02 8.62
CA LEU A 18 9.67 -20.44 8.25
C LEU A 18 8.23 -20.93 8.07
N ASP A 19 7.38 -20.71 9.07
CA ASP A 19 5.92 -20.89 9.00
C ASP A 19 5.30 -19.92 10.00
N VAL A 20 4.45 -19.02 9.51
CA VAL A 20 3.71 -18.08 10.35
C VAL A 20 2.27 -18.00 9.88
N ASN A 21 1.36 -17.97 10.84
CA ASN A 21 -0.07 -17.91 10.60
C ASN A 21 -0.69 -16.87 11.53
N ILE A 22 -1.18 -15.77 10.95
CA ILE A 22 -1.63 -14.59 11.68
C ILE A 22 -3.07 -14.29 11.30
N ASN A 23 -3.95 -14.25 12.31
CA ASN A 23 -5.29 -13.71 12.16
C ASN A 23 -5.25 -12.20 12.34
N LEU A 24 -5.89 -11.48 11.43
CA LEU A 24 -5.95 -10.03 11.36
C LEU A 24 -7.40 -9.57 11.55
N SER A 25 -7.55 -8.33 12.04
CA SER A 25 -8.84 -7.66 12.08
C SER A 25 -8.88 -6.48 11.10
N HIS A 26 -10.01 -5.78 11.02
CA HIS A 26 -10.15 -4.58 10.20
C HIS A 26 -9.06 -3.52 10.42
N LYS A 27 -8.49 -3.43 11.63
CA LYS A 27 -7.39 -2.52 11.96
C LYS A 27 -6.30 -3.30 12.68
N GLN A 28 -5.09 -3.31 12.13
CA GLN A 28 -3.96 -4.00 12.74
C GLN A 28 -2.81 -3.03 13.00
N VAL A 29 -2.20 -3.16 14.18
CA VAL A 29 -0.92 -2.54 14.51
C VAL A 29 0.14 -3.64 14.59
N ILE A 30 1.22 -3.49 13.83
CA ILE A 30 2.35 -4.44 13.83
C ILE A 30 3.50 -3.82 14.63
N VAL A 31 3.82 -4.42 15.77
CA VAL A 31 4.90 -3.97 16.67
C VAL A 31 5.93 -5.09 16.81
N GLY A 32 7.20 -4.72 16.94
CA GLY A 32 8.30 -5.67 17.14
C GLY A 32 9.65 -4.97 17.03
N GLU A 33 10.72 -5.66 17.39
CA GLU A 33 12.09 -5.12 17.30
C GLU A 33 12.53 -4.84 15.86
N ASN A 34 13.56 -4.02 15.69
CA ASN A 34 14.15 -3.82 14.37
C ASN A 34 14.64 -5.16 13.81
N ASN A 35 14.49 -5.34 12.49
CA ASN A 35 14.90 -6.54 11.78
C ASN A 35 14.13 -7.83 12.13
N CYS A 36 13.09 -7.78 12.96
CA CYS A 36 12.25 -8.95 13.28
C CYS A 36 11.31 -9.42 12.14
N GLY A 37 11.43 -8.83 10.93
CA GLY A 37 10.64 -9.21 9.77
C GLY A 37 9.38 -8.38 9.47
N LYS A 38 9.10 -7.28 10.19
CA LYS A 38 7.93 -6.42 9.92
C LYS A 38 7.85 -5.94 8.46
N THR A 39 8.96 -5.42 7.93
CA THR A 39 9.02 -4.97 6.53
C THR A 39 8.85 -6.14 5.56
N ASN A 40 9.36 -7.32 5.91
CA ASN A 40 9.22 -8.52 5.08
C ASN A 40 7.77 -9.04 5.09
N PHE A 41 7.07 -8.92 6.22
CA PHE A 41 5.64 -9.22 6.29
C PHE A 41 4.84 -8.32 5.34
N LEU A 42 5.07 -7.00 5.37
CA LEU A 42 4.43 -6.08 4.44
C LEU A 42 4.81 -6.38 2.98
N ARG A 43 6.08 -6.69 2.70
CA ARG A 43 6.55 -7.07 1.36
C ARG A 43 5.86 -8.34 0.86
N ALA A 44 5.63 -9.33 1.72
CA ALA A 44 4.89 -10.54 1.37
C ALA A 44 3.46 -10.24 0.91
N LEU A 45 2.77 -9.32 1.60
CA LEU A 45 1.44 -8.86 1.19
C LEU A 45 1.48 -8.11 -0.15
N GLN A 46 2.51 -7.30 -0.37
CA GLN A 46 2.69 -6.57 -1.63
C GLN A 46 2.88 -7.50 -2.83
N LEU A 47 3.59 -8.63 -2.68
CA LEU A 47 3.79 -9.59 -3.78
C LEU A 47 2.47 -10.07 -4.38
N ILE A 48 1.44 -10.23 -3.54
CA ILE A 48 0.10 -10.64 -3.97
C ILE A 48 -0.69 -9.42 -4.49
N LEU A 49 -0.79 -8.37 -3.69
CA LEU A 49 -1.82 -7.34 -3.83
C LEU A 49 -1.38 -6.09 -4.60
N ASP A 50 -0.08 -5.77 -4.60
CA ASP A 50 0.42 -4.51 -5.13
C ASP A 50 0.38 -4.53 -6.67
N SER A 51 -0.45 -3.68 -7.27
CA SER A 51 -0.57 -3.57 -8.74
C SER A 51 0.61 -2.84 -9.38
N SER A 52 1.40 -2.08 -8.61
CA SER A 52 2.55 -1.34 -9.12
C SER A 52 3.79 -2.22 -9.37
N PHE A 53 3.82 -3.43 -8.79
CA PHE A 53 4.94 -4.34 -8.98
C PHE A 53 4.95 -4.87 -10.41
N SER A 54 6.14 -4.99 -10.99
CA SER A 54 6.37 -5.70 -12.24
C SER A 54 6.48 -7.21 -12.01
N ASP A 55 6.54 -8.00 -13.08
CA ASP A 55 6.81 -9.45 -12.95
C ASP A 55 8.19 -9.73 -12.35
N GLN A 56 9.16 -8.85 -12.60
CA GLN A 56 10.50 -8.92 -12.01
C GLN A 56 10.45 -8.68 -10.49
N ASP A 57 9.65 -7.71 -10.02
CA ASP A 57 9.49 -7.45 -8.59
C ASP A 57 8.85 -8.61 -7.82
N ARG A 58 8.10 -9.46 -8.52
CA ARG A 58 7.44 -10.65 -7.99
C ARG A 58 8.27 -11.92 -8.14
N TYR A 59 9.35 -11.87 -8.89
CA TYR A 59 10.24 -13.01 -9.07
C TYR A 59 11.27 -13.02 -7.94
N LEU A 60 11.14 -14.01 -7.04
CA LEU A 60 12.00 -14.12 -5.87
C LEU A 60 13.39 -14.67 -6.23
N GLN A 61 14.33 -14.44 -5.33
CA GLN A 61 15.71 -14.90 -5.43
C GLN A 61 16.04 -15.93 -4.35
N LEU A 62 17.22 -16.55 -4.46
CA LEU A 62 17.70 -17.49 -3.44
C LEU A 62 17.74 -16.87 -2.03
N SER A 63 18.04 -15.57 -1.95
CA SER A 63 18.08 -14.80 -0.69
C SER A 63 16.70 -14.52 -0.08
N ASP A 64 15.60 -14.79 -0.80
CA ASP A 64 14.25 -14.64 -0.28
C ASP A 64 13.76 -15.89 0.47
N PHE A 65 14.46 -17.02 0.35
CA PHE A 65 14.18 -18.19 1.17
C PHE A 65 14.59 -17.94 2.62
N HIS A 66 13.92 -18.66 3.52
CA HIS A 66 14.28 -18.61 4.92
C HIS A 66 15.69 -19.17 5.19
N ASP A 67 16.47 -18.47 6.01
CA ASP A 67 17.89 -18.75 6.26
C ASP A 67 18.15 -20.16 6.84
N SER A 68 17.16 -20.76 7.52
CA SER A 68 17.32 -22.12 8.06
C SER A 68 17.25 -23.22 6.98
N LEU A 69 16.89 -22.89 5.74
CA LEU A 69 16.82 -23.85 4.65
C LEU A 69 18.21 -24.01 4.01
N VAL A 70 18.71 -25.24 3.99
CA VAL A 70 19.98 -25.58 3.32
C VAL A 70 19.71 -25.78 1.84
N ASP A 71 20.47 -25.10 0.97
CA ASP A 71 20.36 -25.19 -0.51
C ASP A 71 18.90 -25.26 -1.02
N PRO A 72 18.02 -24.31 -0.66
CA PRO A 72 16.57 -24.43 -0.86
C PRO A 72 16.22 -24.64 -2.33
N MET A 73 16.90 -23.93 -3.24
CA MET A 73 16.66 -24.07 -4.67
C MET A 73 17.01 -25.46 -5.21
N LYS A 74 18.09 -26.11 -4.72
CA LYS A 74 18.47 -27.47 -5.15
C LYS A 74 17.57 -28.53 -4.54
N ASN A 75 17.11 -28.30 -3.32
CA ASN A 75 16.22 -29.20 -2.59
C ASN A 75 14.75 -29.04 -2.98
N GLY A 76 14.45 -28.19 -3.98
CA GLY A 76 13.10 -27.99 -4.49
C GLY A 76 12.15 -27.35 -3.48
N GLN A 77 12.67 -26.52 -2.57
CA GLN A 77 11.85 -25.84 -1.58
C GLN A 77 10.96 -24.79 -2.26
N GLU A 78 9.76 -24.62 -1.71
CA GLU A 78 8.77 -23.68 -2.23
C GLU A 78 8.52 -22.57 -1.20
N ILE A 79 8.22 -21.37 -1.70
CA ILE A 79 7.74 -20.26 -0.88
C ILE A 79 6.25 -20.10 -1.12
N GLU A 80 5.49 -20.08 -0.05
CA GLU A 80 4.03 -19.91 -0.10
C GLU A 80 3.61 -18.74 0.78
N ILE A 81 2.89 -17.80 0.18
CA ILE A 81 2.29 -16.67 0.88
C ILE A 81 0.81 -16.72 0.52
N SER A 82 -0.07 -16.86 1.51
CA SER A 82 -1.51 -16.80 1.28
C SER A 82 -2.16 -15.77 2.19
N ILE A 83 -3.20 -15.14 1.66
CA ILE A 83 -4.04 -14.19 2.36
C ILE A 83 -5.49 -14.60 2.25
N GLU A 84 -6.25 -14.31 3.29
CA GLU A 84 -7.70 -14.49 3.30
C GLU A 84 -8.38 -13.14 3.49
N VAL A 85 -9.31 -12.80 2.60
CA VAL A 85 -10.05 -11.53 2.61
C VAL A 85 -11.51 -11.80 2.97
N GLN A 86 -12.04 -11.02 3.90
CA GLN A 86 -13.44 -11.06 4.36
C GLN A 86 -14.09 -9.67 4.21
N GLY A 87 -15.41 -9.61 4.34
CA GLY A 87 -16.16 -8.34 4.30
C GLY A 87 -16.41 -7.78 2.89
N TYR A 88 -16.30 -8.60 1.84
CA TYR A 88 -16.54 -8.21 0.44
C TYR A 88 -17.98 -8.43 -0.05
N GLU A 89 -18.88 -8.86 0.84
CA GLU A 89 -20.27 -9.26 0.55
C GLU A 89 -21.14 -8.21 -0.13
N ARG A 90 -20.81 -6.92 0.03
CA ARG A 90 -21.60 -5.82 -0.54
C ARG A 90 -21.05 -5.30 -1.87
N HIS A 91 -19.93 -5.82 -2.35
CA HIS A 91 -19.30 -5.41 -3.61
C HIS A 91 -19.65 -6.39 -4.73
N THR A 92 -20.71 -6.10 -5.49
CA THR A 92 -21.22 -6.94 -6.59
C THR A 92 -20.16 -7.30 -7.62
N GLN A 93 -19.22 -6.38 -7.90
CA GLN A 93 -18.11 -6.62 -8.83
C GLN A 93 -17.11 -7.64 -8.30
N LEU A 94 -16.81 -7.61 -6.98
CA LEU A 94 -15.94 -8.58 -6.33
C LEU A 94 -16.64 -9.95 -6.28
N LEU A 95 -17.92 -9.98 -5.90
CA LEU A 95 -18.69 -11.22 -5.86
C LEU A 95 -18.81 -11.92 -7.21
N ALA A 96 -18.94 -11.17 -8.31
CA ALA A 96 -19.05 -11.74 -9.65
C ALA A 96 -17.72 -12.32 -10.15
N LYS A 97 -16.60 -11.62 -9.92
CA LYS A 97 -15.28 -12.04 -10.43
C LYS A 97 -14.55 -13.04 -9.53
N PHE A 98 -14.85 -13.07 -8.23
CA PHE A 98 -14.15 -13.91 -7.26
C PHE A 98 -14.96 -15.11 -6.77
N ARG A 99 -16.02 -15.54 -7.48
CA ARG A 99 -16.75 -16.78 -7.13
C ARG A 99 -15.82 -17.97 -6.99
N ASP A 100 -14.87 -18.12 -7.91
CA ASP A 100 -13.96 -19.25 -7.93
C ASP A 100 -12.81 -19.15 -6.91
N ALA A 101 -12.78 -18.06 -6.14
CA ALA A 101 -11.79 -17.78 -5.10
C ALA A 101 -12.32 -18.01 -3.67
N VAL A 102 -13.62 -18.28 -3.52
CA VAL A 102 -14.28 -18.49 -2.23
C VAL A 102 -13.83 -19.83 -1.64
N VAL A 103 -13.23 -19.79 -0.45
CA VAL A 103 -12.77 -20.98 0.27
C VAL A 103 -13.70 -21.35 1.42
N ASN A 104 -14.48 -20.39 1.92
CA ASN A 104 -15.51 -20.62 2.90
C ASN A 104 -16.73 -19.80 2.54
N ASP A 105 -17.92 -20.40 2.62
CA ASP A 105 -19.20 -19.74 2.36
C ASP A 105 -19.69 -18.98 3.60
N TYR A 106 -19.28 -19.36 4.81
CA TYR A 106 -19.69 -18.74 6.07
C TYR A 106 -18.56 -18.68 7.13
N PRO A 107 -18.00 -17.48 7.41
CA PRO A 107 -18.17 -16.23 6.66
C PRO A 107 -17.54 -16.33 5.25
N PRO A 108 -18.11 -15.66 4.23
CA PRO A 108 -17.57 -15.64 2.88
C PRO A 108 -16.13 -15.14 2.92
N THR A 109 -15.20 -16.02 2.54
CA THR A 109 -13.76 -15.78 2.62
C THR A 109 -13.09 -16.08 1.29
N LEU A 110 -12.44 -15.08 0.70
CA LEU A 110 -11.60 -15.26 -0.48
C LEU A 110 -10.20 -15.63 -0.04
N ARG A 111 -9.59 -16.63 -0.68
CA ARG A 111 -8.15 -16.88 -0.51
C ARG A 111 -7.40 -16.49 -1.77
N ILE A 112 -6.26 -15.86 -1.60
CA ILE A 112 -5.31 -15.57 -2.69
C ILE A 112 -3.96 -16.07 -2.26
N THR A 113 -3.31 -16.87 -3.10
CA THR A 113 -2.04 -17.50 -2.78
C THR A 113 -1.00 -17.14 -3.84
N TYR A 114 0.13 -16.61 -3.39
CA TYR A 114 1.37 -16.52 -4.13
C TYR A 114 2.21 -17.75 -3.82
N LYS A 115 2.68 -18.42 -4.86
CA LYS A 115 3.54 -19.60 -4.76
C LYS A 115 4.74 -19.45 -5.68
N TYR A 116 5.94 -19.59 -5.11
CA TYR A 116 7.21 -19.68 -5.85
C TYR A 116 7.73 -21.11 -5.73
N TYR A 117 7.91 -21.78 -6.87
CA TYR A 117 8.11 -23.22 -6.94
C TYR A 117 9.10 -23.62 -8.05
N PRO A 118 9.77 -24.77 -7.91
CA PRO A 118 10.64 -25.30 -8.96
C PRO A 118 9.82 -25.90 -10.11
N LEU A 119 10.15 -25.53 -11.34
CA LEU A 119 9.79 -26.31 -12.52
C LEU A 119 10.76 -27.47 -12.68
N LYS A 120 10.21 -28.67 -12.77
CA LYS A 120 10.97 -29.91 -12.92
C LYS A 120 10.74 -30.51 -14.30
N ASP A 121 11.79 -31.09 -14.87
CA ASP A 121 11.70 -31.86 -16.11
C ASP A 121 11.08 -33.25 -15.87
N ALA A 122 10.87 -34.01 -16.95
CA ALA A 122 10.42 -35.41 -16.91
C ALA A 122 11.32 -36.32 -16.04
N ASN A 123 12.56 -35.91 -15.77
CA ASN A 123 13.53 -36.62 -14.93
C ASN A 123 13.58 -36.11 -13.47
N ASP A 124 12.60 -35.30 -13.03
CA ASP A 124 12.51 -34.66 -11.70
C ASP A 124 13.68 -33.70 -11.37
N GLN A 125 14.46 -33.31 -12.39
CA GLN A 125 15.52 -32.31 -12.25
C GLN A 125 14.94 -30.91 -12.33
N ILE A 126 15.37 -30.02 -11.44
CA ILE A 126 14.94 -28.63 -11.40
C ILE A 126 15.56 -27.87 -12.57
N ILE A 127 14.71 -27.41 -13.49
CA ILE A 127 15.11 -26.63 -14.67
C ILE A 127 15.27 -25.16 -14.28
N THR A 128 14.21 -24.61 -13.70
CA THR A 128 14.11 -23.20 -13.31
C THR A 128 13.08 -23.05 -12.20
N TYR A 129 12.98 -21.87 -11.60
CA TYR A 129 11.87 -21.54 -10.71
C TYR A 129 10.84 -20.71 -11.46
N GLU A 130 9.59 -20.79 -11.01
CA GLU A 130 8.54 -19.89 -11.46
C GLU A 130 7.70 -19.45 -10.26
N TYR A 131 6.97 -18.35 -10.45
CA TYR A 131 5.95 -17.96 -9.51
C TYR A 131 4.58 -17.99 -10.19
N LYS A 132 3.56 -18.28 -9.41
CA LYS A 132 2.18 -18.11 -9.80
C LYS A 132 1.39 -17.50 -8.66
N ILE A 133 0.36 -16.74 -9.01
CA ILE A 133 -0.61 -16.23 -8.05
C ILE A 133 -1.96 -16.75 -8.49
N TYR A 134 -2.68 -17.38 -7.58
CA TYR A 134 -3.95 -18.01 -7.88
C TYR A 134 -4.99 -17.75 -6.79
N LEU A 135 -6.23 -18.00 -7.16
CA LEU A 135 -7.43 -17.73 -6.38
C LEU A 135 -7.99 -19.03 -5.79
N GLY A 136 -8.39 -18.96 -4.53
CA GLY A 136 -9.00 -20.08 -3.80
C GLY A 136 -8.03 -21.23 -3.55
N SER A 137 -8.53 -22.45 -3.70
CA SER A 137 -7.73 -23.68 -3.57
C SER A 137 -7.27 -24.27 -4.90
N ASN A 138 -7.75 -23.73 -6.02
CA ASN A 138 -7.44 -24.25 -7.34
C ASN A 138 -6.35 -23.42 -8.02
N GLU A 139 -5.19 -24.03 -8.25
CA GLU A 139 -4.04 -23.36 -8.88
C GLU A 139 -4.29 -22.93 -10.33
N GLN A 140 -5.36 -23.42 -10.97
CA GLN A 140 -5.75 -23.04 -12.33
C GLN A 140 -6.38 -21.64 -12.40
N ASN A 141 -6.91 -21.14 -11.28
CA ASN A 141 -7.59 -19.84 -11.24
C ASN A 141 -6.56 -18.72 -11.05
N ILE A 142 -5.91 -18.31 -12.14
CA ILE A 142 -4.82 -17.33 -12.08
C ILE A 142 -5.34 -15.95 -11.63
N PHE A 143 -4.63 -15.37 -10.67
CA PHE A 143 -4.86 -14.01 -10.20
C PHE A 143 -4.10 -13.01 -11.06
N THR A 144 -4.83 -12.31 -11.93
CA THR A 144 -4.30 -11.37 -12.91
C THR A 144 -4.24 -9.94 -12.39
N SER A 145 -3.54 -9.05 -13.11
CA SER A 145 -3.50 -7.63 -12.80
C SER A 145 -4.89 -6.97 -12.78
N SER A 146 -5.82 -7.42 -13.63
CA SER A 146 -7.20 -6.94 -13.60
C SER A 146 -7.87 -7.25 -12.27
N HIS A 147 -7.62 -8.43 -11.67
CA HIS A 147 -8.16 -8.77 -10.35
C HIS A 147 -7.53 -7.91 -9.23
N ARG A 148 -6.24 -7.57 -9.33
CA ARG A 148 -5.57 -6.66 -8.37
C ARG A 148 -6.17 -5.27 -8.35
N ASN A 149 -6.47 -4.72 -9.52
CA ASN A 149 -7.09 -3.40 -9.65
C ASN A 149 -8.50 -3.35 -9.07
N LEU A 150 -9.19 -4.49 -8.87
CA LEU A 150 -10.48 -4.48 -8.17
C LEU A 150 -10.33 -4.43 -6.64
N LEU A 151 -9.21 -4.87 -6.08
CA LEU A 151 -8.99 -4.89 -4.63
C LEU A 151 -8.45 -3.55 -4.08
N ASN A 152 -8.02 -2.63 -4.95
CA ASN A 152 -7.60 -1.25 -4.63
C ASN A 152 -6.74 -1.13 -3.34
N LEU A 153 -5.77 -2.03 -3.15
CA LEU A 153 -4.92 -2.01 -1.97
C LEU A 153 -3.64 -1.22 -2.23
N LYS A 154 -3.36 -0.25 -1.36
CA LYS A 154 -2.23 0.65 -1.51
C LYS A 154 -1.33 0.63 -0.29
N VAL A 155 -0.06 0.33 -0.51
CA VAL A 155 0.96 0.46 0.53
C VAL A 155 1.51 1.87 0.53
N ILE A 156 1.15 2.62 1.56
CA ILE A 156 1.74 3.93 1.82
C ILE A 156 3.07 3.67 2.53
N LYS A 157 4.17 4.11 1.91
CA LYS A 157 5.50 4.02 2.53
C LYS A 157 5.52 4.88 3.80
N ALA A 158 6.41 4.57 4.73
CA ALA A 158 6.59 5.38 5.92
C ALA A 158 6.94 6.82 5.52
N LEU A 159 6.01 7.75 5.78
CA LEU A 159 6.21 9.18 5.57
C LEU A 159 7.17 9.67 6.65
N ARG A 160 8.47 9.64 6.37
CA ARG A 160 9.49 10.17 7.30
C ARG A 160 9.46 11.69 7.33
N ASP A 161 9.08 12.30 6.20
CA ASP A 161 8.93 13.72 6.01
C ASP A 161 7.65 13.94 5.20
N VAL A 162 6.53 14.03 5.92
CA VAL A 162 5.19 14.22 5.35
C VAL A 162 5.15 15.51 4.52
N GLU A 163 5.87 16.56 4.95
CA GLU A 163 5.87 17.86 4.27
C GLU A 163 6.47 17.74 2.87
N ARG A 164 7.64 17.14 2.76
CA ARG A 164 8.31 16.94 1.47
C ARG A 164 7.55 15.98 0.55
N GLU A 165 6.94 14.94 1.09
CA GLU A 165 6.20 13.96 0.30
C GLU A 165 4.81 14.45 -0.14
N MET A 166 4.15 15.30 0.65
CA MET A 166 2.89 15.95 0.27
C MET A 166 3.07 17.08 -0.75
N LYS A 167 4.19 17.84 -0.69
CA LYS A 167 4.49 18.92 -1.65
C LYS A 167 4.65 18.44 -3.11
N SER A 168 4.97 17.17 -3.31
CA SER A 168 5.13 16.62 -4.65
C SER A 168 3.81 16.03 -5.14
N LEU A 169 3.11 16.76 -6.02
CA LEU A 169 1.82 16.34 -6.62
C LEU A 169 1.79 14.87 -7.05
N ARG A 170 2.81 14.43 -7.81
CA ARG A 170 2.89 13.05 -8.33
C ARG A 170 3.25 11.99 -7.29
N ARG A 171 3.90 12.38 -6.18
CA ARG A 171 4.32 11.46 -5.11
C ARG A 171 3.37 11.48 -3.92
N SER A 172 2.50 12.47 -3.83
CA SER A 172 1.51 12.60 -2.76
C SER A 172 0.61 11.36 -2.74
N PRO A 173 0.56 10.63 -1.61
CA PRO A 173 -0.33 9.49 -1.46
C PRO A 173 -1.80 9.86 -1.66
N MET A 174 -2.19 11.11 -1.32
CA MET A 174 -3.53 11.65 -1.48
C MET A 174 -3.90 11.85 -2.95
N TYR A 175 -3.03 12.51 -3.73
CA TYR A 175 -3.25 12.70 -5.17
C TYR A 175 -3.50 11.37 -5.88
N GLN A 176 -2.65 10.39 -5.59
CA GLN A 176 -2.78 9.04 -6.15
C GLN A 176 -4.01 8.27 -5.65
N LEU A 177 -4.64 8.65 -4.53
CA LEU A 177 -5.93 8.08 -4.08
C LEU A 177 -7.07 8.75 -4.83
N VAL A 178 -7.04 10.08 -4.94
CA VAL A 178 -8.05 10.90 -5.63
C VAL A 178 -8.13 10.53 -7.11
N GLN A 179 -7.00 10.38 -7.81
CA GLN A 179 -6.95 9.98 -9.22
C GLN A 179 -7.60 8.61 -9.53
N GLN A 180 -7.81 7.76 -8.53
CA GLN A 180 -8.43 6.44 -8.73
C GLN A 180 -9.95 6.48 -8.65
N PHE A 181 -10.51 7.56 -8.12
CA PHE A 181 -11.92 7.83 -8.21
C PHE A 181 -12.13 8.64 -9.49
N ASP A 182 -12.98 8.14 -10.41
CA ASP A 182 -13.49 8.93 -11.54
C ASP A 182 -14.42 10.02 -10.98
N LEU A 183 -13.84 10.99 -10.28
CA LEU A 183 -14.52 12.18 -9.80
C LEU A 183 -14.53 13.18 -10.94
N ASN A 184 -15.69 13.80 -11.18
CA ASN A 184 -15.76 14.91 -12.12
C ASN A 184 -14.94 16.08 -11.58
N ASP A 185 -14.29 16.83 -12.48
CA ASP A 185 -13.45 17.97 -12.10
C ASP A 185 -14.19 18.99 -11.22
N ASP A 186 -15.51 19.12 -11.39
CA ASP A 186 -16.38 19.98 -10.58
C ASP A 186 -16.50 19.51 -9.12
N GLU A 187 -16.63 18.21 -8.88
CA GLU A 187 -16.71 17.63 -7.51
C GLU A 187 -15.36 17.70 -6.80
N LEU A 188 -14.25 17.56 -7.55
CA LEU A 188 -12.90 17.72 -7.02
C LEU A 188 -12.64 19.15 -6.56
N GLN A 189 -13.13 20.12 -7.32
CA GLN A 189 -12.99 21.53 -6.98
C GLN A 189 -13.75 21.87 -5.70
N GLU A 190 -14.98 21.37 -5.54
CA GLU A 190 -15.80 21.56 -4.34
C GLU A 190 -15.11 20.98 -3.09
N ILE A 191 -14.58 19.75 -3.17
CA ILE A 191 -13.86 19.11 -2.06
C ILE A 191 -12.56 19.87 -1.73
N ALA A 192 -11.85 20.38 -2.73
CA ALA A 192 -10.63 21.15 -2.54
C ALA A 192 -10.93 22.49 -1.83
N ASP A 193 -12.04 23.13 -2.16
CA ASP A 193 -12.47 24.38 -1.54
C ASP A 193 -12.89 24.15 -0.07
N GLU A 194 -13.66 23.10 0.25
CA GLU A 194 -13.98 22.74 1.64
C GLU A 194 -12.73 22.42 2.48
N LEU A 195 -11.76 21.71 1.89
CA LEU A 195 -10.49 21.42 2.56
C LEU A 195 -9.73 22.70 2.86
N LYS A 196 -9.70 23.64 1.92
CA LYS A 196 -9.04 24.94 2.08
C LYS A 196 -9.69 25.76 3.19
N ASP A 197 -11.02 25.76 3.27
CA ASP A 197 -11.76 26.46 4.32
C ASP A 197 -11.51 25.85 5.71
N ALA A 198 -11.52 24.52 5.83
CA ALA A 198 -11.14 23.83 7.06
C ALA A 198 -9.67 24.13 7.46
N SER A 199 -8.79 24.24 6.46
CA SER A 199 -7.39 24.58 6.64
C SER A 199 -7.20 26.01 7.18
N ASN A 200 -7.93 26.97 6.61
CA ASN A 200 -7.94 28.36 7.08
C ASN A 200 -8.49 28.45 8.51
N ALA A 201 -9.56 27.71 8.82
CA ALA A 201 -10.12 27.67 10.17
C ALA A 201 -9.11 27.15 11.22
N ILE A 202 -8.20 26.25 10.83
CA ILE A 202 -7.09 25.81 11.70
C ILE A 202 -6.08 26.94 11.90
N MET A 203 -5.73 27.68 10.84
CA MET A 203 -4.80 28.82 10.95
C MET A 203 -5.33 29.97 11.81
N ASP A 204 -6.65 30.12 11.88
CA ASP A 204 -7.34 31.14 12.68
C ASP A 204 -7.48 30.76 14.16
N LEU A 205 -7.02 29.58 14.59
CA LEU A 205 -7.02 29.19 16.00
C LEU A 205 -6.06 30.10 16.81
N ASP A 206 -6.57 30.63 17.92
CA ASP A 206 -5.86 31.58 18.79
C ASP A 206 -4.48 31.05 19.22
N GLU A 207 -4.37 29.74 19.47
CA GLU A 207 -3.11 29.10 19.86
C GLU A 207 -2.06 29.16 18.74
N ILE A 208 -2.47 29.04 17.47
CA ILE A 208 -1.57 29.10 16.31
C ILE A 208 -1.12 30.54 16.06
N ILE A 209 -2.01 31.51 16.23
CA ILE A 209 -1.70 32.95 16.17
C ILE A 209 -0.69 33.32 17.27
N GLU A 210 -0.89 32.83 18.49
CA GLU A 210 0.01 33.07 19.62
C GLU A 210 1.40 32.46 19.39
N ILE A 211 1.45 31.22 18.90
CA ILE A 211 2.71 30.54 18.54
C ILE A 211 3.45 31.32 17.44
N LYS A 212 2.73 31.82 16.42
CA LYS A 212 3.31 32.67 15.37
C LYS A 212 4.00 33.89 15.97
N GLY A 213 3.29 34.60 16.87
CA GLY A 213 3.80 35.78 17.54
C GLY A 213 5.03 35.49 18.40
N LEU A 214 5.03 34.39 19.15
CA LEU A 214 6.16 33.95 19.97
C LEU A 214 7.41 33.64 19.14
N ILE A 215 7.24 32.93 18.02
CA ILE A 215 8.35 32.59 17.12
C ILE A 215 8.92 33.87 16.48
N GLN A 216 8.06 34.75 15.96
CA GLN A 216 8.48 36.03 15.39
C GLN A 216 9.21 36.91 16.42
N GLY A 217 8.71 36.97 17.66
CA GLY A 217 9.36 37.71 18.75
C GLY A 217 10.75 37.15 19.09
N LYS A 218 10.90 35.83 19.16
CA LYS A 218 12.20 35.20 19.40
C LYS A 218 13.17 35.41 18.24
N PHE A 219 12.70 35.32 16.99
CA PHE A 219 13.53 35.58 15.81
C PHE A 219 13.99 37.04 15.74
N LYS A 220 13.12 38.02 16.03
CA LYS A 220 13.51 39.45 16.11
C LYS A 220 14.58 39.70 17.17
N THR A 221 14.51 38.97 18.29
CA THR A 221 15.50 39.08 19.37
C THR A 221 16.85 38.48 18.99
N LEU A 222 16.86 37.40 18.20
CA LEU A 222 18.08 36.68 17.79
C LEU A 222 18.77 37.27 16.56
N SER A 223 18.01 37.76 15.57
CA SER A 223 18.55 38.21 14.28
C SER A 223 19.04 39.68 14.28
N GLY A 224 18.74 40.45 15.33
CA GLY A 224 19.02 41.89 15.36
C GLY A 224 18.24 42.68 14.29
N ASN A 225 18.26 44.02 14.39
CA ASN A 225 17.46 44.96 13.59
C ASN A 225 17.71 44.97 12.06
N GLN A 226 18.25 43.92 11.44
CA GLN A 226 18.65 43.93 10.03
C GLN A 226 17.93 42.96 9.11
N VAL A 227 16.95 42.18 9.58
CA VAL A 227 16.12 41.37 8.68
C VAL A 227 14.66 41.42 9.10
N ASP A 228 13.81 42.04 8.29
CA ASP A 228 12.36 41.80 8.30
C ASP A 228 12.13 40.40 7.73
N CYS A 229 12.12 39.41 8.61
CA CYS A 229 11.65 38.06 8.28
C CYS A 229 10.19 37.95 8.70
N ASP A 230 9.29 38.16 7.75
CA ASP A 230 7.89 37.78 7.91
C ASP A 230 7.81 36.25 7.87
N ILE A 231 7.57 35.65 9.03
CA ILE A 231 7.36 34.20 9.15
C ILE A 231 5.90 33.94 8.81
N GLU A 232 5.66 33.30 7.66
CA GLU A 232 4.36 32.74 7.29
C GLU A 232 4.23 31.33 7.85
N LEU A 233 3.17 31.11 8.62
CA LEU A 233 2.68 29.78 8.95
C LEU A 233 1.51 29.52 8.02
N SER A 234 1.69 28.62 7.06
CA SER A 234 0.62 28.11 6.22
C SER A 234 0.31 26.66 6.60
N THR A 235 -0.96 26.31 6.54
CA THR A 235 -1.34 24.91 6.34
C THR A 235 -1.07 24.51 4.89
N PHE A 236 -0.88 23.22 4.62
CA PHE A 236 -0.60 22.69 3.27
C PHE A 236 -1.32 23.45 2.16
N ASP A 237 -0.57 24.04 1.22
CA ASP A 237 -1.12 24.54 -0.04
C ASP A 237 -1.64 23.34 -0.83
N ILE A 238 -2.89 22.98 -0.60
CA ILE A 238 -3.65 22.07 -1.44
C ILE A 238 -4.06 22.92 -2.65
N GLU A 239 -3.14 23.17 -3.58
CA GLU A 239 -3.50 23.81 -4.84
C GLU A 239 -4.46 22.88 -5.60
N PRO A 240 -5.72 23.29 -5.87
CA PRO A 240 -6.68 22.48 -6.61
C PRO A 240 -6.18 22.15 -8.03
N ALA A 241 -5.44 23.10 -8.62
CA ALA A 241 -4.81 22.97 -9.94
C ALA A 241 -3.83 21.79 -10.03
N GLY A 242 -3.27 21.37 -8.90
CA GLY A 242 -2.41 20.21 -8.82
C GLY A 242 -3.15 18.88 -8.96
N TYR A 243 -4.44 18.84 -8.62
CA TYR A 243 -5.31 17.66 -8.69
C TYR A 243 -6.03 17.50 -10.02
N THR A 244 -6.22 18.59 -10.76
CA THR A 244 -6.83 18.63 -12.10
C THR A 244 -5.81 18.52 -13.25
N TYR A 245 -4.50 18.51 -12.95
CA TYR A 245 -3.46 18.46 -13.99
C TYR A 245 -3.38 17.09 -14.67
N ASN A 246 -3.97 16.99 -15.86
CA ASN A 246 -3.84 15.84 -16.75
C ASN A 246 -2.71 16.09 -17.77
N PRO A 247 -1.51 15.49 -17.62
CA PRO A 247 -0.39 15.72 -18.53
C PRO A 247 -0.57 15.09 -19.93
N GLN A 248 -1.73 14.50 -20.24
CA GLN A 248 -2.00 13.92 -21.56
C GLN A 248 -2.42 14.94 -22.64
N PHE A 249 -2.53 16.24 -22.33
CA PHE A 249 -3.04 17.24 -23.29
C PHE A 249 -2.07 18.37 -23.71
N ASP A 250 -0.85 18.43 -23.18
CA ASP A 250 0.16 19.38 -23.67
C ASP A 250 1.25 18.67 -24.46
N GLY A 251 0.92 18.43 -25.73
CA GLY A 251 1.83 17.92 -26.76
C GLY A 251 1.38 18.40 -28.14
N PHE A 252 1.66 19.66 -28.45
CA PHE A 252 1.90 20.14 -29.81
C PHE A 252 3.32 20.70 -29.90
#